data_AF-A0A182ALT9-F1
#
_entry.id   AF-A0A182ALT9-F1
#
_cell.length_a   1.000
_cell.length_b   1.000
_cell.length_c   1.000
_cell.angle_alpha   90.00
_cell.angle_beta   90.00
_cell.angle_gamma   90.00
#
_symmetry.space_group_name_H-M   'P 1'
#
loop_
_entity.id
_entity.type
_entity.pdbx_description
1 polymer ?
#
loop_
_entity_poly.entity_id
_entity_poly.type
_entity_poly.pdbx_seq_one_letter_code
_entity_poly.pdbx_strand_id
1 'polypeptide(L)'
;MTQPPDGAGPHGSADDQPITPHAAPILDADGQLTYVGDDGRRYVVGLPPEADEESVERVMATLRRGGTLFQQIEHLCHRWIGQVSGADLEPRAALVLLLTTLETALEDHYPESASDP
;
A
#
# COMPACT_ATOMS: atom_id res chain seq x y z
N MET A 1 -47.19 -16.36 27.88
CA MET A 1 -46.29 -16.21 29.03
C MET A 1 -45.16 -17.21 28.82
N THR A 2 -44.28 -16.96 27.84
CA THR A 2 -42.98 -16.25 27.95
C THR A 2 -41.99 -17.01 28.81
N GLN A 3 -41.23 -17.89 28.17
CA GLN A 3 -39.97 -18.42 28.67
C GLN A 3 -38.86 -17.43 28.25
N PRO A 4 -37.94 -17.04 29.15
CA PRO A 4 -36.92 -16.03 28.85
C PRO A 4 -35.79 -16.61 27.97
N PRO A 5 -35.10 -15.78 27.17
CA PRO A 5 -33.87 -16.18 26.50
C PRO A 5 -32.70 -16.09 27.49
N ASP A 6 -32.23 -17.24 27.97
CA ASP A 6 -30.95 -17.34 28.67
C ASP A 6 -29.83 -17.53 27.65
N GLY A 7 -28.92 -16.56 27.61
CA GLY A 7 -27.71 -16.66 26.82
C GLY A 7 -27.00 -15.34 26.52
N ALA A 8 -26.98 -14.40 27.47
CA ALA A 8 -25.99 -13.34 27.44
C ALA A 8 -24.63 -13.94 27.80
N GLY A 9 -23.78 -14.15 26.79
CA GLY A 9 -22.36 -14.46 26.91
C GLY A 9 -21.55 -13.53 25.99
N PRO A 10 -20.34 -13.09 26.40
CA PRO A 10 -19.70 -11.90 25.86
C PRO A 10 -18.66 -12.27 24.80
N HIS A 11 -18.86 -11.94 23.52
CA HIS A 11 -17.82 -12.14 22.50
C HIS A 11 -17.53 -10.83 21.77
N GLY A 12 -16.75 -9.98 22.43
CA GLY A 12 -15.76 -9.21 21.69
C GLY A 12 -14.63 -10.13 21.22
N SER A 13 -13.88 -9.67 20.21
CA SER A 13 -12.52 -10.07 19.81
C SER A 13 -12.32 -11.46 19.15
N ALA A 14 -12.40 -11.50 17.81
CA ALA A 14 -11.70 -12.48 16.96
C ALA A 14 -11.61 -12.10 15.45
N ASP A 15 -12.32 -11.08 14.96
CA ASP A 15 -12.51 -10.86 13.50
C ASP A 15 -11.59 -9.82 12.84
N ASP A 16 -10.60 -9.26 13.54
CA ASP A 16 -9.74 -8.19 12.98
C ASP A 16 -8.28 -8.64 12.74
N GLN A 17 -8.05 -9.95 12.68
CA GLN A 17 -6.74 -10.47 12.31
C GLN A 17 -6.67 -10.55 10.77
N PRO A 18 -5.66 -9.94 10.12
CA PRO A 18 -5.53 -10.00 8.67
C PRO A 18 -5.34 -11.45 8.23
N ILE A 19 -6.30 -11.95 7.43
CA ILE A 19 -6.25 -13.32 6.92
C ILE A 19 -5.32 -13.35 5.72
N THR A 20 -4.32 -14.24 5.77
CA THR A 20 -3.40 -14.42 4.64
C THR A 20 -4.03 -15.40 3.64
N PRO A 21 -4.20 -15.01 2.35
CA PRO A 21 -4.75 -15.91 1.35
C PRO A 21 -3.78 -17.04 1.00
N HIS A 22 -4.26 -18.29 1.00
CA HIS A 22 -3.50 -19.46 0.54
C HIS A 22 -3.30 -19.51 -0.99
N ALA A 23 -4.21 -18.87 -1.73
CA ALA A 23 -4.21 -18.84 -3.19
C ALA A 23 -4.78 -17.53 -3.70
N ALA A 24 -4.47 -17.21 -4.96
CA ALA A 24 -5.08 -16.07 -5.64
C ALA A 24 -6.62 -16.20 -5.65
N PRO A 25 -7.36 -15.11 -5.45
CA PRO A 25 -8.81 -15.17 -5.46
C PRO A 25 -9.39 -15.64 -6.81
N ILE A 26 -10.48 -16.38 -6.78
CA ILE A 26 -11.21 -16.89 -7.95
C ILE A 26 -12.65 -16.39 -7.95
N LEU A 27 -13.21 -16.20 -9.15
CA LEU A 27 -14.63 -15.90 -9.30
C LEU A 27 -15.45 -17.15 -8.99
N ASP A 28 -16.46 -17.01 -8.14
CA ASP A 28 -17.44 -18.07 -7.88
C ASP A 28 -18.61 -18.05 -8.87
N ALA A 29 -19.60 -18.92 -8.63
CA ALA A 29 -20.78 -19.06 -9.49
C ALA A 29 -21.70 -17.83 -9.46
N ASP A 30 -21.61 -17.01 -8.42
CA ASP A 30 -22.36 -15.78 -8.23
C ASP A 30 -21.55 -14.54 -8.71
N GLY A 31 -20.38 -14.77 -9.31
CA GLY A 31 -19.48 -13.74 -9.83
C GLY A 31 -18.71 -12.99 -8.74
N GLN A 32 -18.68 -13.49 -7.51
CA GLN A 32 -17.93 -12.88 -6.42
C GLN A 32 -16.49 -13.38 -6.40
N LEU A 33 -15.57 -12.48 -6.08
CA LEU A 33 -14.16 -12.82 -5.95
C LEU A 33 -13.92 -13.44 -4.56
N THR A 34 -13.49 -14.69 -4.51
CA THR A 34 -13.33 -15.45 -3.26
C THR A 34 -11.93 -16.05 -3.12
N TYR A 35 -11.43 -16.16 -1.90
CA TYR A 35 -10.17 -16.86 -1.60
C TYR A 35 -10.35 -17.79 -0.39
N VAL A 36 -9.41 -18.73 -0.20
CA VAL A 36 -9.38 -19.60 0.98
C VAL A 36 -8.29 -19.09 1.92
N GLY A 37 -8.68 -18.78 3.16
CA GLY A 37 -7.77 -18.35 4.23
C GLY A 37 -6.98 -19.50 4.82
N ASP A 38 -6.03 -19.15 5.67
CA ASP A 38 -5.12 -20.12 6.29
C ASP A 38 -5.83 -21.18 7.15
N ASP A 39 -6.96 -20.78 7.71
CA ASP A 39 -7.91 -21.55 8.48
C ASP A 39 -8.83 -22.48 7.65
N GLY A 40 -8.67 -22.49 6.32
CA GLY A 40 -9.46 -23.30 5.39
C GLY A 40 -10.86 -22.75 5.12
N ARG A 41 -11.21 -21.57 5.64
CA ARG A 41 -12.50 -20.91 5.34
C ARG A 41 -12.41 -20.15 4.04
N ARG A 42 -13.54 -20.07 3.34
CA ARG A 42 -13.67 -19.26 2.13
C ARG A 42 -14.14 -17.86 2.50
N TYR A 43 -13.39 -16.87 2.05
CA TYR A 43 -13.66 -15.45 2.25
C TYR A 43 -14.03 -14.80 0.93
N VAL A 44 -14.95 -13.84 0.99
CA VAL A 44 -15.27 -12.96 -0.14
C VAL A 44 -14.37 -11.73 -0.04
N VAL A 45 -13.71 -11.38 -1.14
CA VAL A 45 -12.95 -10.14 -1.23
C VAL A 45 -13.97 -9.00 -1.25
N GLY A 46 -14.04 -8.25 -0.14
CA GLY A 46 -14.74 -6.99 -0.13
C GLY A 46 -14.16 -6.10 -1.23
N LEU A 47 -15.02 -5.60 -2.12
CA LEU A 47 -14.60 -4.51 -2.98
C LEU A 47 -14.14 -3.37 -2.05
N PRO A 48 -13.00 -2.71 -2.34
CA PRO A 48 -12.66 -1.50 -1.62
C PRO A 48 -13.90 -0.59 -1.65
N PRO A 49 -14.21 0.13 -0.55
CA PRO A 49 -15.33 1.04 -0.53
C PRO A 49 -15.27 1.88 -1.81
N GLU A 50 -16.42 2.05 -2.48
CA GLU A 50 -16.51 2.83 -3.72
C GLU A 50 -15.65 4.07 -3.57
N ALA A 51 -14.48 4.07 -4.23
CA ALA A 51 -13.59 5.19 -4.13
C ALA A 51 -14.36 6.34 -4.75
N ASP A 52 -14.74 7.32 -3.92
CA ASP A 52 -15.41 8.54 -4.36
C ASP A 52 -14.70 9.02 -5.62
N GLU A 53 -15.39 8.99 -6.76
CA GLU A 53 -14.81 9.26 -8.06
C GLU A 53 -14.17 10.67 -8.07
N GLU A 54 -14.74 11.57 -7.27
CA GLU A 54 -14.20 12.90 -6.98
C GLU A 54 -12.87 12.84 -6.20
N SER A 55 -12.74 11.93 -5.23
CA SER A 55 -11.50 11.67 -4.49
C SER A 55 -10.38 11.18 -5.43
N VAL A 56 -10.69 10.22 -6.30
CA VAL A 56 -9.73 9.72 -7.29
C VAL A 56 -9.31 10.83 -8.26
N GLU A 57 -10.27 11.61 -8.75
CA GLU A 57 -9.98 12.73 -9.64
C GLU A 57 -9.09 13.79 -8.98
N ARG A 58 -9.33 14.12 -7.70
CA ARG A 58 -8.50 15.05 -6.91
C ARG A 58 -7.08 14.54 -6.72
N VAL A 59 -6.89 13.25 -6.45
CA VAL A 59 -5.55 12.63 -6.36
C VAL A 59 -4.85 12.73 -7.71
N MET A 60 -5.53 12.36 -8.80
CA MET A 60 -4.96 12.40 -10.15
C MET A 60 -4.66 13.83 -10.60
N ALA A 61 -5.47 14.82 -10.23
CA ALA A 61 -5.19 16.24 -10.47
C ALA A 61 -3.95 16.70 -9.70
N THR A 62 -3.76 16.24 -8.46
CA THR A 62 -2.59 16.54 -7.63
C THR A 62 -1.31 15.93 -8.22
N LEU A 63 -1.35 14.66 -8.61
CA LEU A 63 -0.24 14.00 -9.30
C LEU A 63 0.12 14.70 -10.62
N ARG A 64 -0.88 15.11 -11.41
CA ARG A 64 -0.67 15.85 -12.65
C ARG A 64 -0.01 17.21 -12.41
N ARG A 65 -0.37 17.93 -11.35
CA ARG A 65 0.29 19.20 -10.95
C ARG A 65 1.77 18.99 -10.62
N GLY A 66 2.12 17.84 -10.03
CA GLY A 66 3.49 17.46 -9.73
C GLY A 66 4.30 16.95 -10.93
N GLY A 67 3.67 16.67 -12.08
CA GLY A 67 4.32 15.98 -13.19
C GLY A 67 5.58 16.68 -13.74
N THR A 68 5.53 18.00 -13.92
CA THR A 68 6.71 18.76 -14.38
C THR A 68 7.85 18.76 -13.37
N LEU A 69 7.53 18.76 -12.06
CA LEU A 69 8.54 18.66 -11.01
C LEU A 69 9.16 17.26 -10.98
N PHE A 70 8.36 16.21 -11.16
CA PHE A 70 8.87 14.85 -11.23
C PHE A 70 9.86 14.66 -12.37
N GLN A 71 9.57 15.20 -13.56
CA GLN A 71 10.50 15.18 -14.69
C GLN A 71 11.82 15.91 -14.40
N GLN A 72 11.77 17.01 -13.62
CA GLN A 72 12.98 17.71 -13.19
C GLN A 72 13.80 16.87 -12.21
N ILE A 73 13.14 16.19 -11.26
CA ILE A 73 13.81 15.26 -10.33
C ILE A 73 14.48 14.13 -11.12
N GLU A 74 13.77 13.51 -12.06
CA GLU A 74 14.32 12.47 -12.93
C GLU A 74 15.55 12.95 -13.71
N HIS A 75 15.47 14.14 -14.31
CA HIS A 75 16.60 14.73 -15.03
C HIS A 75 17.82 14.98 -14.11
N LEU A 76 17.58 15.48 -12.89
CA LEU A 76 18.64 15.69 -11.90
C LEU A 76 19.29 14.37 -11.46
N CYS A 77 18.49 13.32 -11.25
CA CYS A 77 18.98 11.98 -10.94
C CYS A 77 19.89 11.45 -12.06
N HIS A 78 19.45 11.52 -13.32
CA HIS A 78 20.27 11.10 -14.45
C HIS A 78 21.58 11.89 -14.56
N ARG A 79 21.50 13.22 -14.37
CA ARG A 79 22.70 14.08 -14.40
C ARG A 79 23.69 13.71 -13.30
N TRP A 80 23.22 13.50 -12.07
CA TRP A 80 24.06 13.11 -10.94
C TRP A 80 24.72 11.76 -11.20
N ILE A 81 23.94 10.76 -11.66
CA ILE A 81 24.49 9.44 -12.01
C ILE A 81 25.56 9.57 -13.09
N GLY A 82 25.31 10.35 -14.15
CA GLY A 82 26.30 10.58 -15.21
C GLY A 82 27.57 11.30 -14.74
N GLN A 83 27.51 12.07 -13.65
CA GLN A 83 28.65 12.77 -13.07
C GLN A 83 29.49 11.90 -12.13
N VAL A 84 28.86 11.02 -11.37
CA VAL A 84 29.53 10.20 -10.33
C VAL A 84 29.91 8.82 -10.86
N SER A 85 29.24 8.33 -11.91
CA SER A 85 29.61 7.07 -12.55
C SER A 85 30.89 7.22 -13.36
N GLY A 86 31.73 6.19 -13.35
CA GLY A 86 33.02 6.19 -14.04
C GLY A 86 33.70 4.84 -13.97
N ALA A 87 35.02 4.81 -14.14
CA ALA A 87 35.81 3.58 -14.07
C ALA A 87 35.73 2.88 -12.70
N ASP A 88 35.52 3.65 -11.64
CA ASP A 88 35.52 3.17 -10.25
C ASP A 88 34.11 2.92 -9.70
N LEU A 89 33.07 3.39 -10.39
CA LEU A 89 31.69 3.26 -9.94
C LEU A 89 30.74 3.07 -11.12
N GLU A 90 30.15 1.88 -11.19
CA GLU A 90 29.17 1.58 -12.23
C GLU A 90 27.85 2.36 -12.03
N PRO A 91 27.13 2.69 -13.10
CA PRO A 91 25.87 3.44 -13.02
C PRO A 91 24.82 2.83 -12.09
N ARG A 92 24.76 1.50 -11.99
CA ARG A 92 23.83 0.82 -11.08
C ARG A 92 24.20 1.04 -9.62
N ALA A 93 25.49 0.99 -9.29
CA ALA A 93 25.97 1.26 -7.94
C ALA A 93 25.74 2.73 -7.55
N ALA A 94 25.96 3.66 -8.49
CA ALA A 94 25.63 5.07 -8.30
C ALA A 94 24.13 5.28 -8.04
N LEU A 95 23.24 4.62 -8.79
CA LEU A 95 21.79 4.69 -8.56
C LEU A 95 21.41 4.24 -7.15
N VAL A 96 21.97 3.12 -6.68
CA VAL A 96 21.69 2.61 -5.32
C VAL A 96 22.17 3.62 -4.28
N LEU A 97 23.39 4.15 -4.43
CA LEU A 97 23.94 5.17 -3.53
C LEU A 97 23.06 6.43 -3.49
N LEU A 98 22.57 6.89 -4.65
CA LEU A 98 21.68 8.04 -4.74
C LEU A 98 20.38 7.80 -3.98
N LEU A 99 19.72 6.66 -4.20
CA LEU A 99 18.46 6.33 -3.55
C LEU A 99 18.62 6.25 -2.03
N THR A 100 19.62 5.54 -1.53
CA THR A 100 19.89 5.45 -0.08
C THR A 100 20.21 6.82 0.52
N THR A 101 21.00 7.64 -0.18
CA THR A 101 21.33 8.99 0.30
C THR A 101 20.10 9.90 0.36
N LEU A 102 19.23 9.83 -0.66
CA LEU A 102 17.98 10.58 -0.70
C LEU A 102 17.00 10.09 0.37
N GLU A 103 16.89 8.78 0.57
CA GLU A 103 16.07 8.16 1.61
C GLU A 103 16.46 8.71 2.99
N THR A 104 17.73 8.56 3.37
CA THR A 104 18.23 9.08 4.66
C THR A 104 18.03 10.59 4.80
N ALA A 105 18.29 11.38 3.75
CA ALA A 105 18.13 12.83 3.82
C ALA A 105 16.67 13.29 3.93
N LEU A 106 15.72 12.52 3.39
CA LEU A 106 14.30 12.84 3.41
C LEU A 106 13.59 12.30 4.65
N GLU A 107 14.03 11.17 5.19
CA GLU A 107 13.48 10.53 6.39
C GLU A 107 13.45 11.50 7.59
N ASP A 108 14.51 12.31 7.75
CA ASP A 108 14.58 13.35 8.79
C ASP A 108 13.49 14.43 8.68
N HIS A 109 12.98 14.67 7.47
CA HIS A 109 11.99 15.72 7.18
C HIS A 109 10.56 15.19 7.07
N TYR A 110 10.41 13.89 6.84
CA TYR A 110 9.13 13.21 6.71
C TYR A 110 9.17 11.94 7.55
N PRO A 111 9.23 12.08 8.89
CA PRO A 111 9.18 10.91 9.76
C PRO A 111 7.92 10.12 9.44
N GLU A 112 8.06 8.79 9.37
CA GLU A 112 6.91 7.89 9.32
C GLU A 112 5.97 8.36 10.42
N SER A 113 4.80 8.85 10.03
CA SER A 113 3.87 9.50 10.96
C SER A 113 3.74 8.53 12.13
N ALA A 114 4.16 8.97 13.32
CA ALA A 114 3.95 8.19 14.51
C ALA A 114 2.45 7.87 14.48
N SER A 115 2.13 6.61 14.24
CA SER A 115 0.81 6.07 14.44
C SER A 115 0.52 6.33 15.92
N ASP A 116 -0.15 7.44 16.18
CA ASP A 116 -0.49 7.92 17.51
C ASP A 116 -1.98 7.62 17.69
N PRO A 117 -2.44 7.32 18.91
CA PRO A 117 -2.06 6.20 19.78
C PRO A 117 -3.17 5.13 19.90
#